data_AF-A0A852X190-F1
#
_entry.id   AF-A0A852X190-F1
#
_cell.length_a   1.000
_cell.length_b   1.000
_cell.length_c   1.000
_cell.angle_alpha   90.00
_cell.angle_beta   90.00
_cell.angle_gamma   90.00
#
_symmetry.space_group_name_H-M   'P 1'
#
loop_
_entity.id
_entity.type
_entity.pdbx_description
1 polymer ?
#
loop_
_entity_poly.entity_id
_entity_poly.type
_entity_poly.pdbx_seq_one_letter_code
_entity_poly.pdbx_strand_id
1 'polypeptide(L)'
;MAGFWGKRKREEQELNAQDAVLAQRAGTALVAADERVRVTADELAFADAELGHDATAELSTALTAVKQHLGEAFRLNQLNHDEIPDTAEELRQRNARIVQLCDWAEDVLDDHMSTLADKIARARRAPEIIAGVRADAARLRTRIPHARETIDRLAARYAPEALAQVEANPAQAEQLLGFAEHSAGVAERRREAGQREQANLALEASTESVRRAATLLDAVETFEVEALRAESTLSAIIEDSRGDLAVAQKEPQTPAVTAAIAALRGALAALPAAGVNTDPFAQLSSLRDANSGLDTAIAAARERAARPIPPLEHVHHAIDDADRQLAVARDVIAGHRGWIGADARTRLAESERVRVDLDRFLGTPAATVSVIGEDHREQAMLMARRVAHLAAEALQLAQRDIDSSRPQDPGQWGGDGWGGGGRRSGGGDMMGGILGGLVIGSILDGIFD
;
A
#
# COMPACT_ATOMS: atom_id res chain seq x y z
N MET A 1 -8.26 -65.22 56.01
CA MET A 1 -6.79 -65.36 55.88
C MET A 1 -6.31 -65.75 54.47
N ALA A 2 -7.16 -66.17 53.52
CA ALA A 2 -6.73 -66.56 52.16
C ALA A 2 -6.46 -65.40 51.16
N GLY A 3 -6.95 -64.19 51.44
CA GLY A 3 -6.83 -63.04 50.50
C GLY A 3 -5.48 -62.32 50.49
N PHE A 4 -4.67 -62.42 51.55
CA PHE A 4 -3.39 -61.70 51.68
C PHE A 4 -2.27 -62.36 50.88
N TRP A 5 -2.19 -63.70 50.91
CA TRP A 5 -1.23 -64.48 50.11
C TRP A 5 -1.50 -64.41 48.60
N GLY A 6 -2.79 -64.37 48.20
CA GLY A 6 -3.18 -64.20 46.80
C GLY A 6 -2.89 -62.82 46.23
N LYS A 7 -2.99 -61.75 47.05
CA LYS A 7 -2.59 -60.39 46.66
C LYS A 7 -1.08 -60.27 46.51
N ARG A 8 -0.31 -60.74 47.49
CA ARG A 8 1.17 -60.71 47.45
C ARG A 8 1.76 -61.47 46.26
N LYS A 9 1.20 -62.65 45.94
CA LYS A 9 1.59 -63.42 44.75
C LYS A 9 1.24 -62.73 43.43
N ARG A 10 0.13 -61.99 43.37
CA ARG A 10 -0.24 -61.18 42.20
C ARG A 10 0.68 -59.98 42.04
N GLU A 11 0.99 -59.28 43.14
CA GLU A 11 1.94 -58.16 43.17
C GLU A 11 3.35 -58.62 42.72
N GLU A 12 3.84 -59.78 43.17
CA GLU A 12 5.10 -60.38 42.70
C GLU A 12 5.07 -60.76 41.22
N GLN A 13 3.94 -61.27 40.71
CA GLN A 13 3.78 -61.59 39.29
C GLN A 13 3.74 -60.33 38.41
N GLU A 14 3.08 -59.27 38.88
CA GLU A 14 3.05 -57.97 38.21
C GLU A 14 4.44 -57.32 38.19
N LEU A 15 5.17 -57.35 39.30
CA LEU A 15 6.55 -56.86 39.39
C LEU A 15 7.49 -57.62 38.45
N ASN A 16 7.44 -58.95 38.43
CA ASN A 16 8.25 -59.77 37.52
C ASN A 16 7.92 -59.47 36.04
N ALA A 17 6.65 -59.22 35.72
CA ALA A 17 6.25 -58.84 34.36
C ALA A 17 6.80 -57.45 33.98
N GLN A 18 6.75 -56.48 34.90
CA GLN A 18 7.34 -55.15 34.69
C GLN A 18 8.86 -55.22 34.50
N ASP A 19 9.55 -56.06 35.29
CA ASP A 19 10.99 -56.25 35.19
C ASP A 19 11.39 -56.90 33.85
N ALA A 20 10.60 -57.86 33.36
CA ALA A 20 10.80 -58.46 32.04
C ALA A 20 10.62 -57.43 30.90
N VAL A 21 9.61 -56.56 31.00
CA VAL A 21 9.39 -55.47 30.04
C VAL A 21 10.56 -54.47 30.07
N LEU A 22 11.05 -54.12 31.27
CA LEU A 22 12.19 -53.22 31.42
C LEU A 22 13.48 -53.82 30.86
N ALA A 23 13.73 -55.11 31.08
CA ALA A 23 14.88 -55.81 30.51
C ALA A 23 14.81 -55.84 28.97
N GLN A 24 13.64 -56.13 28.40
CA GLN A 24 13.44 -56.08 26.95
C GLN A 24 13.67 -54.65 26.40
N ARG A 25 13.17 -53.62 27.08
CA ARG A 25 13.40 -52.23 26.71
C ARG A 25 14.88 -51.87 26.76
N ALA A 26 15.60 -52.26 27.82
CA ALA A 26 17.02 -52.03 27.96
C ALA A 26 17.84 -52.65 26.82
N GLY A 27 17.53 -53.91 26.45
CA GLY A 27 18.18 -54.57 25.31
C GLY A 27 17.88 -53.89 23.98
N THR A 28 16.64 -53.44 23.77
CA THR A 28 16.25 -52.72 22.54
C THR A 28 16.92 -51.34 22.45
N ALA A 29 16.95 -50.60 23.56
CA ALA A 29 17.57 -49.27 23.64
C ALA A 29 19.09 -49.33 23.39
N LEU A 30 19.77 -50.38 23.89
CA LEU A 30 21.20 -50.59 23.61
C LEU A 30 21.50 -50.74 22.13
N VAL A 31 20.71 -51.56 21.43
CA VAL A 31 20.89 -51.79 19.98
C VAL A 31 20.58 -50.51 19.20
N ALA A 32 19.52 -49.78 19.58
CA ALA A 32 19.17 -48.51 18.93
C ALA A 32 20.26 -47.45 19.12
N ALA A 33 20.77 -47.28 20.35
CA ALA A 33 21.83 -46.32 20.65
C ALA A 33 23.16 -46.69 19.97
N ASP A 34 23.52 -47.97 19.88
CA ASP A 34 24.71 -48.42 19.14
C ASP A 34 24.63 -48.13 17.64
N GLU A 35 23.49 -48.44 17.03
CA GLU A 35 23.24 -48.08 15.63
C GLU A 35 23.24 -46.56 15.41
N ARG A 36 22.67 -45.79 16.37
CA ARG A 36 22.71 -44.32 16.33
C ARG A 36 24.14 -43.80 16.39
N VAL A 37 24.99 -44.35 17.26
CA VAL A 37 26.42 -43.99 17.34
C VAL A 37 27.13 -44.28 16.01
N ARG A 38 26.84 -45.43 15.39
CA ARG A 38 27.42 -45.80 14.10
C ARG A 38 27.02 -44.81 12.99
N VAL A 39 25.72 -44.55 12.84
CA VAL A 39 25.19 -43.60 11.85
C VAL A 39 25.73 -42.19 12.08
N THR A 40 25.76 -41.72 13.33
CA THR A 40 26.27 -40.37 13.65
C THR A 40 27.78 -40.28 13.43
N ALA A 41 28.54 -41.37 13.61
CA ALA A 41 29.97 -41.39 13.28
C ALA A 41 30.21 -41.27 11.76
N ASP A 42 29.43 -42.00 10.94
CA ASP A 42 29.49 -41.90 9.48
C ASP A 42 29.14 -40.47 9.01
N GLU A 43 28.09 -39.89 9.60
CA GLU A 43 27.64 -38.54 9.27
C GLU A 43 28.63 -37.46 9.74
N LEU A 44 29.24 -37.64 10.91
CA LEU A 44 30.31 -36.77 11.40
C LEU A 44 31.52 -36.80 10.48
N ALA A 45 31.91 -37.97 9.96
CA ALA A 45 33.03 -38.07 9.02
C ALA A 45 32.75 -37.29 7.72
N PHE A 46 31.52 -37.38 7.20
CA PHE A 46 31.09 -36.58 6.06
C PHE A 46 31.07 -35.08 6.40
N ALA A 47 30.48 -34.71 7.53
CA ALA A 47 30.37 -33.33 7.97
C ALA A 47 31.75 -32.70 8.23
N ASP A 48 32.70 -33.45 8.77
CA ASP A 48 34.05 -32.97 9.03
C ASP A 48 34.78 -32.71 7.71
N ALA A 49 34.63 -33.63 6.75
CA ALA A 49 35.18 -33.46 5.41
C ALA A 49 34.56 -32.26 4.69
N GLU A 50 33.24 -32.05 4.76
CA GLU A 50 32.53 -31.02 3.97
C GLU A 50 32.31 -29.68 4.66
N LEU A 51 32.31 -29.63 6.00
CA LEU A 51 32.07 -28.41 6.79
C LEU A 51 33.33 -27.95 7.54
N GLY A 52 34.27 -28.86 7.77
CA GLY A 52 35.52 -28.60 8.50
C GLY A 52 35.41 -28.85 10.00
N HIS A 53 36.57 -29.04 10.63
CA HIS A 53 36.69 -29.48 12.01
C HIS A 53 36.06 -28.52 13.04
N ASP A 54 36.23 -27.21 12.86
CA ASP A 54 35.69 -26.23 13.80
C ASP A 54 34.15 -26.28 13.85
N ALA A 55 33.49 -26.58 12.72
CA ALA A 55 32.04 -26.69 12.64
C ALA A 55 31.50 -27.99 13.24
N THR A 56 32.32 -29.05 13.32
CA THR A 56 31.94 -30.38 13.79
C THR A 56 32.48 -30.71 15.18
N ALA A 57 33.26 -29.82 15.79
CA ALA A 57 33.95 -30.03 17.07
C ALA A 57 33.00 -30.43 18.21
N GLU A 58 31.83 -29.78 18.31
CA GLU A 58 30.84 -30.09 19.34
C GLU A 58 30.25 -31.49 19.16
N LEU A 59 29.84 -31.86 17.94
CA LEU A 59 29.33 -33.20 17.64
C LEU A 59 30.41 -34.28 17.87
N SER A 60 31.67 -33.99 17.53
CA SER A 60 32.80 -34.90 17.80
C SER A 60 33.00 -35.14 19.30
N THR A 61 32.89 -34.08 20.10
CA THR A 61 33.00 -34.15 21.56
C THR A 61 31.83 -34.94 22.15
N ALA A 62 30.61 -34.64 21.71
CA ALA A 62 29.39 -35.32 22.14
C ALA A 62 29.44 -36.82 21.79
N LEU A 63 29.82 -37.18 20.57
CA LEU A 63 29.95 -38.57 20.13
C LEU A 63 30.99 -39.35 20.97
N THR A 64 32.07 -38.68 21.38
CA THR A 64 33.08 -39.30 22.27
C THR A 64 32.50 -39.58 23.66
N ALA A 65 31.77 -38.62 24.24
CA ALA A 65 31.10 -38.80 25.53
C ALA A 65 30.03 -39.90 25.46
N VAL A 66 29.25 -39.93 24.39
CA VAL A 66 28.24 -40.97 24.15
C VAL A 66 28.86 -42.35 24.05
N LYS A 67 29.96 -42.53 23.30
CA LYS A 67 30.69 -43.81 23.23
C LYS A 67 31.16 -44.30 24.60
N GLN A 68 31.63 -43.39 25.46
CA GLN A 68 32.06 -43.74 26.82
C GLN A 68 30.88 -44.24 27.67
N HIS A 69 29.76 -43.53 27.67
CA HIS A 69 28.57 -43.90 28.44
C HIS A 69 27.86 -45.14 27.89
N LEU A 70 27.88 -45.36 26.57
CA LEU A 70 27.36 -46.59 25.97
C LEU A 70 28.23 -47.80 26.37
N GLY A 71 29.54 -47.62 26.53
CA GLY A 71 30.44 -48.63 27.11
C GLY A 71 30.06 -49.02 28.55
N GLU A 72 29.62 -48.06 29.37
CA GLU A 72 29.05 -48.33 30.71
C GLU A 72 27.76 -49.16 30.59
N ALA A 73 26.86 -48.80 29.68
CA ALA A 73 25.60 -49.52 29.46
C ALA A 73 25.84 -50.97 29.00
N PHE A 74 26.78 -51.21 28.09
CA PHE A 74 27.16 -52.57 27.68
C PHE A 74 27.75 -53.39 28.83
N ARG A 75 28.56 -52.77 29.70
CA ARG A 75 29.10 -53.45 30.89
C ARG A 75 27.99 -53.82 31.88
N LEU A 76 27.02 -52.94 32.11
CA LEU A 76 25.86 -53.22 32.94
C LEU A 76 25.01 -54.36 32.35
N ASN A 77 24.84 -54.38 31.03
CA ASN A 77 24.11 -55.45 30.35
C ASN A 77 24.85 -56.79 30.45
N GLN A 78 26.18 -56.79 30.37
CA GLN A 78 26.98 -58.00 30.58
C GLN A 78 26.77 -58.57 31.99
N LEU A 79 26.84 -57.72 33.02
CA LEU A 79 26.62 -58.14 34.42
C LEU A 79 25.23 -58.76 34.62
N ASN A 80 24.21 -58.28 33.91
CA ASN A 80 22.85 -58.85 33.99
C ASN A 80 22.76 -60.29 33.43
N HIS A 81 23.76 -60.75 32.67
CA HIS A 81 23.81 -62.07 32.04
C HIS A 81 24.94 -62.96 32.57
N ASP A 82 25.66 -62.54 33.62
CA ASP A 82 26.73 -63.32 34.23
C ASP A 82 26.18 -64.55 35.00
N GLU A 83 27.06 -65.53 35.29
CA GLU A 83 26.69 -66.78 35.94
C GLU A 83 26.29 -66.64 37.43
N ILE A 84 26.51 -65.46 38.02
CA ILE A 84 26.22 -65.16 39.43
C ILE A 84 24.81 -64.55 39.52
N PRO A 85 23.83 -65.19 40.19
CA PRO A 85 22.49 -64.64 40.30
C PRO A 85 22.47 -63.36 41.14
N ASP A 86 22.18 -62.22 40.51
CA ASP A 86 21.89 -60.96 41.20
C ASP A 86 20.47 -60.96 41.82
N THR A 87 20.21 -60.01 42.72
CA THR A 87 18.85 -59.77 43.22
C THR A 87 17.97 -59.12 42.15
N ALA A 88 16.65 -59.36 42.21
CA ALA A 88 15.70 -58.73 41.28
C ALA A 88 15.74 -57.19 41.32
N GLU A 89 16.05 -56.61 42.48
CA GLU A 89 16.21 -55.16 42.66
C GLU A 89 17.44 -54.63 41.92
N GLU A 90 18.58 -55.32 42.00
CA GLU A 90 19.81 -54.94 41.28
C GLU A 90 19.62 -55.02 39.76
N LEU A 91 18.96 -56.07 39.26
CA LEU A 91 18.62 -56.19 37.84
C LEU A 91 17.72 -55.04 37.37
N ARG A 92 16.70 -54.67 38.15
CA ARG A 92 15.82 -53.55 37.83
C ARG A 92 16.58 -52.23 37.76
N GLN A 93 17.44 -51.95 38.75
CA GLN A 93 18.24 -50.72 38.79
C GLN A 93 19.22 -50.64 37.62
N ARG A 94 19.89 -51.74 37.27
CA ARG A 94 20.81 -51.79 36.12
C ARG A 94 20.07 -51.63 34.80
N ASN A 95 18.95 -52.32 34.58
CA ASN A 95 18.15 -52.15 33.36
C ASN A 95 17.59 -50.72 33.24
N ALA A 96 17.13 -50.11 34.33
CA ALA A 96 16.72 -48.70 34.32
C ALA A 96 17.88 -47.76 33.98
N ARG A 97 19.08 -48.02 34.51
CA ARG A 97 20.29 -47.26 34.19
C ARG A 97 20.71 -47.42 32.73
N ILE A 98 20.64 -48.63 32.17
CA ILE A 98 20.90 -48.88 30.75
C ILE A 98 19.97 -48.04 29.88
N VAL A 99 18.66 -48.09 30.14
CA VAL A 99 17.67 -47.28 29.41
C VAL A 99 18.00 -45.80 29.53
N GLN A 100 18.30 -45.29 30.74
CA GLN A 100 18.67 -43.89 30.95
C GLN A 100 19.90 -43.47 30.14
N LEU A 101 20.94 -44.31 30.09
CA LEU A 101 22.17 -44.03 29.33
C LEU A 101 21.91 -44.02 27.81
N CYS A 102 21.06 -44.93 27.32
CA CYS A 102 20.70 -45.01 25.91
C CYS A 102 19.80 -43.84 25.49
N ASP A 103 18.77 -43.53 26.29
CA ASP A 103 17.88 -42.38 26.04
C ASP A 103 18.69 -41.07 26.02
N TRP A 104 19.60 -40.87 26.99
CA TRP A 104 20.50 -39.71 27.00
C TRP A 104 21.43 -39.66 25.78
N ALA A 105 21.96 -40.81 25.35
CA ALA A 105 22.81 -40.89 24.17
C ALA A 105 22.06 -40.48 22.89
N GLU A 106 20.83 -40.95 22.72
CA GLU A 106 19.99 -40.56 21.58
C GLU A 106 19.71 -39.06 21.59
N ASP A 107 19.24 -38.51 22.72
CA ASP A 107 18.93 -37.08 22.87
C ASP A 107 20.13 -36.19 22.54
N VAL A 108 21.31 -36.51 23.08
CA VAL A 108 22.54 -35.73 22.84
C VAL A 108 22.95 -35.77 21.36
N LEU A 109 22.89 -36.95 20.72
CA LEU A 109 23.26 -37.06 19.31
C LEU A 109 22.25 -36.35 18.41
N ASP A 110 20.96 -36.41 18.72
CA ASP A 110 19.89 -35.74 17.98
C ASP A 110 20.01 -34.22 18.05
N ASP A 111 20.23 -33.67 19.25
CA ASP A 111 20.41 -32.24 19.46
C ASP A 111 21.57 -31.71 18.59
N HIS A 112 22.76 -32.32 18.69
CA HIS A 112 23.90 -31.87 17.91
C HIS A 112 23.72 -32.10 16.40
N MET A 113 23.13 -33.22 15.98
CA MET A 113 22.86 -33.50 14.57
C MET A 113 21.89 -32.50 13.96
N SER A 114 20.86 -32.07 14.71
CA SER A 114 19.89 -31.09 14.24
C SER A 114 20.53 -29.75 13.88
N THR A 115 21.57 -29.33 14.62
CA THR A 115 22.30 -28.07 14.35
C THR A 115 23.10 -28.09 13.04
N LEU A 116 23.49 -29.27 12.56
CA LEU A 116 24.30 -29.46 11.36
C LEU A 116 23.49 -29.89 10.14
N ALA A 117 22.27 -30.40 10.33
CA ALA A 117 21.44 -31.02 9.30
C ALA A 117 21.33 -30.16 8.02
N ASP A 118 20.99 -28.88 8.15
CA ASP A 118 20.86 -27.97 7.01
C ASP A 118 22.18 -27.72 6.27
N LYS A 119 23.29 -27.61 7.02
CA LYS A 119 24.62 -27.37 6.45
C LYS A 119 25.09 -28.60 5.67
N ILE A 120 24.90 -29.79 6.25
CA ILE A 120 25.18 -31.08 5.62
C ILE A 120 24.34 -31.26 4.36
N ALA A 121 23.03 -31.00 4.42
CA ALA A 121 22.14 -31.11 3.27
C ALA A 121 22.54 -30.17 2.13
N ARG A 122 22.98 -28.95 2.44
CA ARG A 122 23.54 -28.02 1.45
C ARG A 122 24.85 -28.55 0.84
N ALA A 123 25.77 -29.04 1.66
CA ALA A 123 27.03 -29.59 1.19
C ALA A 123 26.82 -30.78 0.24
N ARG A 124 25.89 -31.69 0.55
CA ARG A 124 25.53 -32.83 -0.32
C ARG A 124 25.00 -32.38 -1.68
N ARG A 125 24.24 -31.28 -1.74
CA ARG A 125 23.67 -30.76 -3.00
C ARG A 125 24.63 -29.91 -3.81
N ALA A 126 25.72 -29.39 -3.23
CA ALA A 126 26.64 -28.50 -3.94
C ALA A 126 27.19 -29.09 -5.26
N PRO A 127 27.65 -30.36 -5.34
CA PRO A 127 28.10 -30.95 -6.60
C PRO A 127 27.00 -31.02 -7.68
N GLU A 128 25.77 -31.36 -7.27
CA GLU A 128 24.61 -31.38 -8.17
C GLU A 128 24.30 -29.98 -8.71
N ILE A 129 24.32 -28.96 -7.85
CA ILE A 129 24.09 -27.56 -8.25
C ILE A 129 25.20 -27.09 -9.22
N ILE A 130 26.46 -27.40 -8.95
CA ILE A 130 27.58 -27.07 -9.85
C ILE A 130 27.39 -27.72 -11.22
N ALA A 131 27.00 -28.99 -11.26
CA ALA A 131 26.71 -29.70 -12.52
C ALA A 131 25.51 -29.07 -13.25
N GLY A 132 24.45 -28.72 -12.52
CA GLY A 132 23.29 -28.02 -13.04
C GLY A 132 23.64 -26.67 -13.68
N VAL A 133 24.42 -25.84 -12.99
CA VAL A 133 24.91 -24.55 -13.52
C VAL A 133 25.67 -24.73 -14.83
N ARG A 134 26.55 -25.73 -14.93
CA ARG A 134 27.30 -26.01 -16.17
C ARG A 134 26.38 -26.47 -17.31
N ALA A 135 25.44 -27.37 -17.02
CA ALA A 135 24.48 -27.86 -18.00
C ALA A 135 23.55 -26.73 -18.50
N ASP A 136 23.09 -25.87 -17.58
CA ASP A 136 22.26 -24.71 -17.89
C ASP A 136 23.02 -23.69 -18.71
N ALA A 137 24.27 -23.39 -18.35
CA ALA A 137 25.11 -22.48 -19.12
C ALA A 137 25.32 -22.98 -20.55
N ALA A 138 25.67 -24.27 -20.71
CA ALA A 138 25.82 -24.88 -22.03
C ALA A 138 24.52 -24.80 -22.86
N ARG A 139 23.37 -25.12 -22.25
CA ARG A 139 22.06 -25.04 -22.91
C ARG A 139 21.74 -23.61 -23.34
N LEU A 140 21.85 -22.63 -22.44
CA LEU A 140 21.56 -21.22 -22.75
C LEU A 140 22.52 -20.66 -23.81
N ARG A 141 23.78 -21.12 -23.84
CA ARG A 141 24.74 -20.69 -24.85
C ARG A 141 24.31 -21.04 -26.27
N THR A 142 23.57 -22.15 -26.45
CA THR A 142 23.01 -22.52 -27.76
C THR A 142 21.93 -21.57 -28.27
N ARG A 143 21.29 -20.77 -27.39
CA ARG A 143 20.27 -19.78 -27.75
C ARG A 143 20.86 -18.45 -28.25
N ILE A 144 22.13 -18.15 -27.92
CA ILE A 144 22.75 -16.85 -28.22
C ILE A 144 22.77 -16.52 -29.72
N PRO A 145 23.14 -17.43 -30.65
CA PRO A 145 23.10 -17.13 -32.08
C PRO A 145 21.69 -16.74 -32.56
N HIS A 146 20.67 -17.47 -32.11
CA HIS A 146 19.29 -17.19 -32.46
C HIS A 146 18.79 -15.85 -31.88
N ALA A 147 19.21 -15.50 -30.67
CA ALA A 147 18.91 -14.21 -30.06
C ALA A 147 19.54 -13.05 -30.86
N ARG A 148 20.77 -13.21 -31.35
CA ARG A 148 21.43 -12.22 -32.23
C ARG A 148 20.68 -12.06 -33.56
N GLU A 149 20.36 -13.16 -34.22
CA GLU A 149 19.55 -13.14 -35.47
C GLU A 149 18.18 -12.47 -35.26
N THR A 150 17.58 -12.66 -34.09
CA THR A 150 16.32 -12.01 -33.73
C THR A 150 16.49 -10.51 -33.57
N ILE A 151 17.53 -10.04 -32.88
CA ILE A 151 17.84 -8.60 -32.79
C ILE A 151 18.10 -8.01 -34.18
N ASP A 152 18.86 -8.69 -35.05
CA ASP A 152 19.13 -8.22 -36.41
C ASP A 152 17.84 -8.11 -37.24
N ARG A 153 16.94 -9.10 -37.14
CA ARG A 153 15.61 -9.07 -37.77
C ARG A 153 14.76 -7.91 -37.25
N LEU A 154 14.76 -7.68 -35.94
CA LEU A 154 14.01 -6.61 -35.30
C LEU A 154 14.56 -5.23 -35.67
N ALA A 155 15.89 -5.08 -35.80
CA ALA A 155 16.54 -3.83 -36.22
C ALA A 155 16.18 -3.41 -37.65
N ALA A 156 15.77 -4.37 -38.49
CA ALA A 156 15.24 -4.06 -39.83
C ALA A 156 13.82 -3.47 -39.79
N ARG A 157 13.07 -3.62 -38.69
CA ARG A 157 11.66 -3.19 -38.54
C ARG A 157 11.46 -2.03 -37.58
N TYR A 158 12.26 -1.98 -36.51
CA TYR A 158 12.09 -1.04 -35.41
C TYR A 158 13.22 -0.03 -35.35
N ALA A 159 12.94 1.13 -34.76
CA ALA A 159 13.94 2.17 -34.52
C ALA A 159 14.96 1.68 -33.46
N PRO A 160 16.23 2.15 -33.50
CA PRO A 160 17.24 1.79 -32.50
C PRO A 160 16.78 2.04 -31.06
N GLU A 161 16.06 3.13 -30.83
CA GLU A 161 15.54 3.52 -29.52
C GLU A 161 14.58 2.47 -28.93
N ALA A 162 13.78 1.83 -29.79
CA ALA A 162 12.85 0.77 -29.38
C ALA A 162 13.60 -0.49 -28.91
N LEU A 163 14.78 -0.74 -29.47
CA LEU A 163 15.60 -1.92 -29.19
C LEU A 163 16.62 -1.70 -28.07
N ALA A 164 16.78 -0.47 -27.59
CA ALA A 164 17.81 -0.09 -26.62
C ALA A 164 17.82 -0.98 -25.36
N GLN A 165 16.67 -1.52 -24.95
CA GLN A 165 16.55 -2.40 -23.78
C GLN A 165 16.97 -3.86 -24.03
N VAL A 166 17.02 -4.29 -25.30
CA VAL A 166 17.25 -5.70 -25.66
C VAL A 166 18.45 -5.92 -26.56
N GLU A 167 18.95 -4.89 -27.25
CA GLU A 167 20.04 -5.01 -28.23
C GLU A 167 21.32 -5.61 -27.65
N ALA A 168 21.67 -5.26 -26.41
CA ALA A 168 22.88 -5.72 -25.74
C ALA A 168 22.71 -7.07 -25.04
N ASN A 169 21.48 -7.57 -24.91
CA ASN A 169 21.15 -8.75 -24.10
C ASN A 169 21.91 -10.01 -24.53
N PRO A 170 22.04 -10.35 -25.83
CA PRO A 170 22.78 -11.55 -26.23
C PRO A 170 24.26 -11.50 -25.82
N ALA A 171 24.89 -10.32 -25.93
CA ALA A 171 26.30 -10.14 -25.54
C ALA A 171 26.48 -10.18 -24.01
N GLN A 172 25.58 -9.52 -23.26
CA GLN A 172 25.58 -9.56 -21.80
C GLN A 172 25.31 -10.98 -21.26
N ALA A 173 24.37 -11.70 -21.87
CA ALA A 173 24.10 -13.10 -21.55
C ALA A 173 25.35 -13.96 -21.78
N GLU A 174 26.07 -13.79 -22.89
CA GLU A 174 27.31 -14.53 -23.14
C GLU A 174 28.37 -14.30 -22.05
N GLN A 175 28.55 -13.05 -21.62
CA GLN A 175 29.47 -12.69 -20.55
C GLN A 175 29.07 -13.31 -19.20
N LEU A 176 27.78 -13.24 -18.86
CA LEU A 176 27.23 -13.83 -17.64
C LEU A 176 27.39 -15.35 -17.62
N LEU A 177 27.19 -16.04 -18.75
CA LEU A 177 27.40 -17.48 -18.85
C LEU A 177 28.88 -17.86 -18.65
N GLY A 178 29.80 -17.11 -19.26
CA GLY A 178 31.23 -17.30 -19.02
C GLY A 178 31.64 -17.07 -17.56
N PHE A 179 31.08 -16.04 -16.92
CA PHE A 179 31.28 -15.78 -15.50
C PHE A 179 30.68 -16.87 -14.61
N ALA A 180 29.52 -17.42 -14.97
CA ALA A 180 28.88 -18.52 -14.26
C ALA A 180 29.75 -19.79 -14.30
N GLU A 181 30.23 -20.19 -15.48
CA GLU A 181 31.11 -21.35 -15.66
C GLU A 181 32.42 -21.19 -14.87
N HIS A 182 33.03 -19.99 -14.93
CA HIS A 182 34.22 -19.67 -14.15
C HIS A 182 33.97 -19.78 -12.65
N SER A 183 32.89 -19.19 -12.16
CA SER A 183 32.51 -19.17 -10.75
C SER A 183 32.17 -20.58 -10.24
N ALA A 184 31.51 -21.41 -11.04
CA ALA A 184 31.29 -22.82 -10.74
C ALA A 184 32.61 -23.60 -10.60
N GLY A 185 33.59 -23.33 -11.48
CA GLY A 185 34.95 -23.89 -11.33
C GLY A 185 35.70 -23.37 -10.10
N VAL A 186 35.49 -22.11 -9.70
CA VAL A 186 36.03 -21.57 -8.45
C VAL A 186 35.39 -22.26 -7.24
N ALA A 187 34.06 -22.43 -7.25
CA ALA A 187 33.34 -23.10 -6.17
C ALA A 187 33.88 -24.52 -5.93
N GLU A 188 34.09 -25.29 -7.00
CA GLU A 188 34.67 -26.64 -6.94
C GLU A 188 36.06 -26.64 -6.31
N ARG A 189 37.00 -25.83 -6.83
CA ARG A 189 38.38 -25.75 -6.29
C ARG A 189 38.42 -25.27 -4.84
N ARG A 190 37.59 -24.29 -4.47
CA ARG A 190 37.53 -23.76 -3.10
C ARG A 190 36.98 -24.81 -2.14
N ARG A 191 36.00 -25.60 -2.59
CA ARG A 191 35.49 -26.75 -1.83
C ARG A 191 36.56 -27.82 -1.64
N GLU A 192 37.32 -28.16 -2.66
CA GLU A 192 38.44 -29.11 -2.54
C GLU A 192 39.54 -28.61 -1.59
N ALA A 193 39.77 -27.30 -1.55
CA ALA A 193 40.74 -26.66 -0.67
C ALA A 193 40.23 -26.38 0.77
N GLY A 194 39.02 -26.83 1.13
CA GLY A 194 38.43 -26.59 2.46
C GLY A 194 37.90 -25.16 2.70
N GLN A 195 37.88 -24.31 1.67
CA GLN A 195 37.48 -22.90 1.74
C GLN A 195 35.95 -22.75 1.52
N ARG A 196 35.17 -23.20 2.51
CA ARG A 196 33.71 -23.42 2.40
C ARG A 196 32.90 -22.15 2.11
N GLU A 197 33.17 -21.07 2.85
CA GLU A 197 32.45 -19.81 2.65
C GLU A 197 32.69 -19.24 1.25
N GLN A 198 33.95 -19.27 0.80
CA GLN A 198 34.32 -18.81 -0.53
C GLN A 198 33.74 -19.70 -1.62
N ALA A 199 33.63 -21.02 -1.39
CA ALA A 199 32.98 -21.95 -2.30
C ALA A 199 31.49 -21.65 -2.45
N ASN A 200 30.78 -21.40 -1.35
CA ASN A 200 29.36 -21.08 -1.36
C ASN A 200 29.08 -19.75 -2.06
N LEU A 201 29.86 -18.70 -1.78
CA LEU A 201 29.74 -17.41 -2.47
C LEU A 201 29.93 -17.54 -3.99
N ALA A 202 30.91 -18.33 -4.42
CA ALA A 202 31.14 -18.59 -5.85
C ALA A 202 29.99 -19.40 -6.48
N LEU A 203 29.41 -20.36 -5.75
CA LEU A 203 28.27 -21.15 -6.20
C LEU A 203 27.01 -20.27 -6.37
N GLU A 204 26.71 -19.41 -5.40
CA GLU A 204 25.62 -18.44 -5.47
C GLU A 204 25.79 -17.49 -6.65
N ALA A 205 26.98 -16.91 -6.80
CA ALA A 205 27.30 -16.03 -7.93
C ALA A 205 27.11 -16.74 -9.28
N SER A 206 27.51 -18.01 -9.38
CA SER A 206 27.34 -18.81 -10.60
C SER A 206 25.87 -19.06 -10.93
N THR A 207 25.06 -19.38 -9.92
CA THR A 207 23.63 -19.69 -10.06
C THR A 207 22.85 -18.46 -10.48
N GLU A 208 23.11 -17.32 -9.82
CA GLU A 208 22.49 -16.04 -10.14
C GLU A 208 22.85 -15.57 -11.56
N SER A 209 24.07 -15.80 -12.00
CA SER A 209 24.53 -15.39 -13.33
C SER A 209 23.84 -16.18 -14.45
N VAL A 210 23.64 -17.50 -14.28
CA VAL A 210 22.83 -18.32 -15.20
C VAL A 210 21.40 -17.80 -15.24
N ARG A 211 20.79 -17.53 -14.08
CA ARG A 211 19.42 -17.02 -14.00
C ARG A 211 19.26 -15.69 -14.74
N ARG A 212 20.19 -14.74 -14.54
CA ARG A 212 20.20 -13.46 -15.25
C ARG A 212 20.37 -13.63 -16.76
N ALA A 213 21.29 -14.50 -17.19
CA ALA A 213 21.49 -14.79 -18.60
C ALA A 213 20.21 -15.35 -19.25
N ALA A 214 19.50 -16.24 -18.57
CA ALA A 214 18.21 -16.74 -19.03
C ALA A 214 17.18 -15.61 -19.21
N THR A 215 17.01 -14.76 -18.20
CA THR A 215 16.08 -13.61 -18.26
C THR A 215 16.40 -12.66 -19.42
N LEU A 216 17.67 -12.38 -19.68
CA LEU A 216 18.09 -11.52 -20.79
C LEU A 216 17.74 -12.14 -22.16
N LEU A 217 17.92 -13.45 -22.32
CA LEU A 217 17.56 -14.16 -23.56
C LEU A 217 16.03 -14.26 -23.74
N ASP A 218 15.29 -14.54 -22.65
CA ASP A 218 13.82 -14.59 -22.67
C ASP A 218 13.21 -13.22 -23.04
N ALA A 219 13.84 -12.12 -22.60
CA ALA A 219 13.42 -10.77 -22.96
C ALA A 219 13.53 -10.52 -24.48
N VAL A 220 14.59 -11.01 -25.14
CA VAL A 220 14.74 -10.89 -26.61
C VAL A 220 13.64 -11.66 -27.33
N GLU A 221 13.33 -12.87 -26.88
CA GLU A 221 12.29 -13.71 -27.49
C GLU A 221 10.89 -13.12 -27.29
N THR A 222 10.63 -12.50 -26.13
CA THR A 222 9.32 -11.92 -25.81
C THR A 222 9.11 -10.56 -26.48
N PHE A 223 10.18 -9.81 -26.75
CA PHE A 223 10.13 -8.46 -27.30
C PHE A 223 9.31 -8.37 -28.60
N GLU A 224 9.46 -9.32 -29.53
CA GLU A 224 8.72 -9.28 -30.81
C GLU A 224 7.19 -9.33 -30.60
N VAL A 225 6.74 -10.16 -29.65
CA VAL A 225 5.31 -10.25 -29.30
C VAL A 225 4.83 -8.96 -28.65
N GLU A 226 5.63 -8.36 -27.79
CA GLU A 226 5.31 -7.08 -27.13
C GLU A 226 5.24 -5.92 -28.12
N ALA A 227 6.19 -5.86 -29.06
CA ALA A 227 6.21 -4.84 -30.11
C ALA A 227 4.99 -4.95 -31.03
N LEU A 228 4.60 -6.17 -31.44
CA LEU A 228 3.37 -6.41 -32.21
C LEU A 228 2.11 -5.99 -31.46
N ARG A 229 2.04 -6.27 -30.14
CA ARG A 229 0.93 -5.82 -29.30
C ARG A 229 0.90 -4.29 -29.18
N ALA A 230 2.05 -3.65 -29.05
CA ALA A 230 2.15 -2.19 -29.00
C ALA A 230 1.67 -1.56 -30.31
N GLU A 231 2.06 -2.09 -31.46
CA GLU A 231 1.57 -1.65 -32.79
C GLU A 231 0.04 -1.79 -32.93
N SER A 232 -0.50 -2.95 -32.55
CA SER A 232 -1.94 -3.19 -32.59
C SER A 232 -2.70 -2.23 -31.66
N THR A 233 -2.16 -1.96 -30.48
CA THR A 233 -2.78 -1.05 -29.51
C THR A 233 -2.69 0.39 -30.00
N LEU A 234 -1.55 0.79 -30.55
CA LEU A 234 -1.35 2.12 -31.11
C LEU A 234 -2.38 2.42 -32.21
N SER A 235 -2.64 1.47 -33.09
CA SER A 235 -3.65 1.62 -34.14
C SER A 235 -5.05 1.90 -33.58
N ALA A 236 -5.44 1.22 -32.50
CA ALA A 236 -6.73 1.46 -31.83
C ALA A 236 -6.77 2.82 -31.14
N ILE A 237 -5.71 3.21 -30.43
CA ILE A 237 -5.65 4.49 -29.72
C ILE A 237 -5.62 5.68 -30.70
N ILE A 238 -4.96 5.55 -31.86
CA ILE A 238 -4.98 6.61 -32.88
C ILE A 238 -6.41 6.92 -33.33
N GLU A 239 -7.23 5.90 -33.53
CA GLU A 239 -8.63 6.09 -33.95
C GLU A 239 -9.46 6.72 -32.82
N ASP A 240 -9.28 6.23 -31.60
CA ASP A 240 -9.94 6.75 -30.40
C ASP A 240 -9.59 8.23 -30.16
N SER A 241 -8.30 8.58 -30.18
CA SER A 241 -7.80 9.95 -30.05
C SER A 241 -8.38 10.92 -31.09
N ARG A 242 -8.64 10.46 -32.33
CA ARG A 242 -9.30 11.28 -33.35
C ARG A 242 -10.75 11.55 -32.99
N GLY A 243 -11.45 10.56 -32.45
CA GLY A 243 -12.79 10.69 -31.89
C GLY A 243 -12.82 11.67 -30.72
N ASP A 244 -11.89 11.53 -29.78
CA ASP A 244 -11.77 12.40 -28.61
C ASP A 244 -11.51 13.85 -29.00
N LEU A 245 -10.68 14.10 -30.02
CA LEU A 245 -10.47 15.45 -30.55
C LEU A 245 -11.76 16.07 -31.14
N ALA A 246 -12.66 15.25 -31.69
CA ALA A 246 -13.95 15.72 -32.19
C ALA A 246 -14.94 16.00 -31.04
N VAL A 247 -14.91 15.19 -29.97
CA VAL A 247 -15.69 15.41 -28.75
C VAL A 247 -15.20 16.64 -28.00
N ALA A 248 -13.90 16.79 -27.81
CA ALA A 248 -13.25 17.89 -27.10
C ALA A 248 -13.55 19.28 -27.70
N GLN A 249 -13.85 19.35 -28.99
CA GLN A 249 -14.27 20.61 -29.64
C GLN A 249 -15.65 21.09 -29.18
N LYS A 250 -16.48 20.21 -28.61
CA LYS A 250 -17.81 20.53 -28.08
C LYS A 250 -17.78 20.84 -26.57
N GLU A 251 -16.63 20.67 -25.93
CA GLU A 251 -16.44 20.93 -24.51
C GLU A 251 -16.13 22.41 -24.23
N PRO A 252 -16.25 22.88 -22.96
CA PRO A 252 -15.90 24.25 -22.59
C PRO A 252 -14.43 24.56 -22.93
N GLN A 253 -14.23 25.55 -23.81
CA GLN A 253 -12.91 25.92 -24.32
C GLN A 253 -12.14 26.79 -23.32
N THR A 254 -11.51 26.14 -22.34
CA THR A 254 -10.53 26.78 -21.46
C THR A 254 -9.13 26.77 -22.10
N PRO A 255 -8.20 27.65 -21.67
CA PRO A 255 -6.81 27.62 -22.15
C PRO A 255 -6.15 26.25 -21.97
N ALA A 256 -6.45 25.57 -20.86
CA ALA A 256 -5.94 24.21 -20.58
C ALA A 256 -6.46 23.18 -21.59
N VAL A 257 -7.76 23.19 -21.91
CA VAL A 257 -8.35 22.30 -22.93
C VAL A 257 -7.75 22.59 -24.31
N THR A 258 -7.58 23.86 -24.67
CA THR A 258 -6.98 24.26 -25.96
C THR A 258 -5.54 23.76 -26.09
N ALA A 259 -4.76 23.89 -25.02
CA ALA A 259 -3.39 23.39 -24.96
C ALA A 259 -3.32 21.86 -25.04
N ALA A 260 -4.22 21.15 -24.35
CA ALA A 260 -4.28 19.69 -24.39
C ALA A 260 -4.70 19.17 -25.78
N ILE A 261 -5.67 19.81 -26.44
CA ILE A 261 -6.04 19.53 -27.83
C ILE A 261 -4.82 19.71 -28.77
N ALA A 262 -4.06 20.79 -28.59
CA ALA A 262 -2.87 21.05 -29.39
C ALA A 262 -1.78 19.99 -29.15
N ALA A 263 -1.58 19.58 -27.90
CA ALA A 263 -0.63 18.52 -27.54
C ALA A 263 -1.02 17.17 -28.18
N LEU A 264 -2.29 16.77 -28.10
CA LEU A 264 -2.76 15.53 -28.72
C LEU A 264 -2.67 15.56 -30.25
N ARG A 265 -3.01 16.69 -30.89
CA ARG A 265 -2.77 16.88 -32.33
C ARG A 265 -1.29 16.80 -32.69
N GLY A 266 -0.43 17.38 -31.86
CA GLY A 266 1.02 17.30 -32.01
C GLY A 266 1.53 15.87 -31.94
N ALA A 267 1.08 15.10 -30.95
CA ALA A 267 1.44 13.68 -30.80
C ALA A 267 0.98 12.84 -32.01
N LEU A 268 -0.26 13.04 -32.48
CA LEU A 268 -0.77 12.38 -33.69
C LEU A 268 0.01 12.77 -34.96
N ALA A 269 0.42 14.04 -35.08
CA ALA A 269 1.18 14.53 -36.23
C ALA A 269 2.65 14.07 -36.20
N ALA A 270 3.19 13.78 -35.02
CA ALA A 270 4.55 13.26 -34.83
C ALA A 270 4.67 11.76 -35.16
N LEU A 271 3.55 11.06 -35.38
CA LEU A 271 3.56 9.67 -35.79
C LEU A 271 4.22 9.55 -37.18
N PRO A 272 5.21 8.67 -37.33
CA PRO A 272 5.95 8.52 -38.58
C PRO A 272 5.08 7.92 -39.69
N ALA A 273 5.46 8.21 -40.93
CA ALA A 273 4.83 7.62 -42.11
C ALA A 273 5.04 6.10 -42.16
N ALA A 274 4.13 5.39 -42.83
CA ALA A 274 4.25 3.95 -43.06
C ALA A 274 5.57 3.62 -43.80
N GLY A 275 6.26 2.57 -43.35
CA GLY A 275 7.51 2.11 -43.94
C GLY A 275 8.79 2.74 -43.36
N VAL A 276 8.68 3.60 -42.34
CA VAL A 276 9.81 4.04 -41.51
C VAL A 276 9.90 3.14 -40.28
N ASN A 277 11.12 2.79 -39.87
CA ASN A 277 11.35 2.08 -38.62
C ASN A 277 10.83 2.91 -37.44
N THR A 278 9.91 2.35 -36.66
CA THR A 278 9.21 3.06 -35.59
C THR A 278 9.64 2.60 -34.21
N ASP A 279 9.39 3.44 -33.22
CA ASP A 279 9.34 3.03 -31.81
C ASP A 279 7.86 2.99 -31.36
N PRO A 280 7.19 1.83 -31.46
CA PRO A 280 5.79 1.71 -31.08
C PRO A 280 5.56 1.96 -29.59
N PHE A 281 6.56 1.76 -28.74
CA PHE A 281 6.43 1.95 -27.29
C PHE A 281 6.45 3.45 -26.94
N ALA A 282 7.41 4.20 -27.46
CA ALA A 282 7.46 5.65 -27.26
C ALA A 282 6.24 6.36 -27.85
N GLN A 283 5.80 5.95 -29.04
CA GLN A 283 4.60 6.49 -29.68
C GLN A 283 3.34 6.22 -28.85
N LEU A 284 3.20 4.99 -28.35
CA LEU A 284 2.08 4.61 -27.51
C LEU A 284 2.08 5.39 -26.18
N SER A 285 3.24 5.56 -25.55
CA SER A 285 3.38 6.36 -24.32
C SER A 285 2.99 7.81 -24.56
N SER A 286 3.56 8.44 -25.59
CA SER A 286 3.29 9.85 -25.91
C SER A 286 1.81 10.10 -26.19
N LEU A 287 1.14 9.19 -26.91
CA LEU A 287 -0.28 9.32 -27.22
C LEU A 287 -1.17 9.14 -25.98
N ARG A 288 -0.82 8.17 -25.11
CA ARG A 288 -1.52 7.98 -23.83
C ARG A 288 -1.39 9.17 -22.90
N ASP A 289 -0.18 9.74 -22.79
CA ASP A 289 0.07 10.92 -21.97
C ASP A 289 -0.75 12.12 -22.48
N ALA A 290 -0.83 12.30 -23.80
CA ALA A 290 -1.62 13.36 -24.40
C ALA A 290 -3.14 13.16 -24.20
N ASN A 291 -3.66 11.94 -24.39
CA ASN A 291 -5.07 11.62 -24.11
C ASN A 291 -5.41 11.85 -22.64
N SER A 292 -4.61 11.34 -21.71
CA SER A 292 -4.83 11.53 -20.28
C SER A 292 -4.79 13.02 -19.88
N GLY A 293 -3.92 13.80 -20.53
CA GLY A 293 -3.87 15.25 -20.37
C GLY A 293 -5.13 15.94 -20.86
N LEU A 294 -5.69 15.51 -22.00
CA LEU A 294 -6.94 16.01 -22.55
C LEU A 294 -8.13 15.69 -21.63
N ASP A 295 -8.25 14.45 -21.18
CA ASP A 295 -9.31 14.03 -20.26
C ASP A 295 -9.30 14.85 -18.96
N THR A 296 -8.11 15.04 -18.39
CA THR A 296 -7.94 15.85 -17.17
C THR A 296 -8.37 17.30 -17.39
N ALA A 297 -7.98 17.89 -18.54
CA ALA A 297 -8.35 19.26 -18.88
C ALA A 297 -9.87 19.42 -19.10
N ILE A 298 -10.50 18.47 -19.81
CA ILE A 298 -11.95 18.46 -20.04
C ILE A 298 -12.70 18.31 -18.72
N ALA A 299 -12.29 17.37 -17.86
CA ALA A 299 -12.92 17.17 -16.56
C ALA A 299 -12.86 18.45 -15.71
N ALA A 300 -11.71 19.11 -15.65
CA ALA A 300 -11.55 20.37 -14.95
C ALA A 300 -12.36 21.52 -15.57
N ALA A 301 -12.53 21.53 -16.90
CA ALA A 301 -13.34 22.52 -17.60
C ALA A 301 -14.84 22.31 -17.33
N ARG A 302 -15.32 21.06 -17.34
CA ARG A 302 -16.69 20.70 -16.99
C ARG A 302 -17.03 21.04 -15.55
N GLU A 303 -16.16 20.74 -14.59
CA GLU A 303 -16.37 21.11 -13.18
C GLU A 303 -16.50 22.63 -13.03
N ARG A 304 -15.64 23.40 -13.71
CA ARG A 304 -15.71 24.87 -13.69
C ARG A 304 -16.97 25.43 -14.36
N ALA A 305 -17.47 24.76 -15.41
CA ALA A 305 -18.73 25.14 -16.05
C ALA A 305 -19.94 24.80 -15.17
N ALA A 306 -19.90 23.68 -14.44
CA ALA A 306 -20.96 23.28 -13.51
C ALA A 306 -21.00 24.14 -12.24
N ARG A 307 -19.84 24.65 -11.81
CA ARG A 307 -19.68 25.54 -10.65
C ARG A 307 -18.97 26.84 -11.04
N PRO A 308 -19.69 27.76 -11.71
CA PRO A 308 -19.12 29.03 -12.11
C PRO A 308 -18.77 29.87 -10.87
N ILE A 309 -17.53 30.35 -10.84
CA ILE A 309 -17.03 31.20 -9.76
C ILE A 309 -17.78 32.53 -9.80
N PRO A 310 -18.29 33.04 -8.67
CA PRO A 310 -18.96 34.33 -8.65
C PRO A 310 -18.06 35.45 -9.19
N PRO A 311 -18.58 36.30 -10.10
CA PRO A 311 -17.87 37.50 -10.55
C PRO A 311 -17.43 38.34 -9.35
N LEU A 312 -16.23 38.92 -9.41
CA LEU A 312 -15.67 39.73 -8.33
C LEU A 312 -16.61 40.87 -7.91
N GLU A 313 -17.27 41.51 -8.87
CA GLU A 313 -18.25 42.57 -8.63
C GLU A 313 -19.43 42.10 -7.78
N HIS A 314 -19.95 40.90 -8.02
CA HIS A 314 -21.04 40.33 -7.20
C HIS A 314 -20.60 40.07 -5.77
N VAL A 315 -19.35 39.65 -5.56
CA VAL A 315 -18.78 39.46 -4.22
C VAL A 315 -18.68 40.81 -3.50
N HIS A 316 -18.15 41.84 -4.16
CA HIS A 316 -18.07 43.20 -3.60
C HIS A 316 -19.46 43.76 -3.25
N HIS A 317 -20.43 43.64 -4.16
CA HIS A 317 -21.80 44.08 -3.89
C HIS A 317 -22.44 43.36 -2.69
N ALA A 318 -22.17 42.06 -2.51
CA ALA A 318 -22.66 41.32 -1.36
C ALA A 318 -22.01 41.80 -0.04
N ILE A 319 -20.73 42.16 -0.07
CA ILE A 319 -20.00 42.72 1.08
C ILE A 319 -20.57 44.10 1.44
N ASP A 320 -20.70 44.99 0.46
CA ASP A 320 -21.25 46.33 0.66
C ASP A 320 -22.69 46.28 1.22
N ASP A 321 -23.49 45.34 0.73
CA ASP A 321 -24.85 45.16 1.22
C ASP A 321 -24.89 44.65 2.66
N ALA A 322 -24.05 43.67 2.98
CA ALA A 322 -23.88 43.20 4.35
C ALA A 322 -23.45 44.32 5.31
N ASP A 323 -22.52 45.17 4.89
CA ASP A 323 -22.03 46.30 5.69
C ASP A 323 -23.12 47.34 5.93
N ARG A 324 -23.92 47.67 4.91
CA ARG A 324 -25.07 48.57 5.07
C ARG A 324 -26.11 48.01 6.02
N GLN A 325 -26.52 46.76 5.85
CA GLN A 325 -27.53 46.13 6.71
C GLN A 325 -27.05 46.03 8.16
N LEU A 326 -25.78 45.69 8.36
CA LEU A 326 -25.17 45.63 9.69
C LEU A 326 -25.13 47.01 10.36
N ALA A 327 -24.79 48.06 9.62
CA ALA A 327 -24.79 49.43 10.14
C ALA A 327 -26.20 49.86 10.58
N VAL A 328 -27.22 49.62 9.74
CA VAL A 328 -28.62 49.95 10.07
C VAL A 328 -29.09 49.19 11.32
N ALA A 329 -28.83 47.89 11.40
CA ALA A 329 -29.21 47.09 12.57
C ALA A 329 -28.52 47.59 13.85
N ARG A 330 -27.23 47.95 13.76
CA ARG A 330 -26.46 48.51 14.88
C ARG A 330 -27.05 49.84 15.36
N ASP A 331 -27.38 50.74 14.44
CA ASP A 331 -27.91 52.07 14.78
C ASP A 331 -29.29 51.98 15.44
N VAL A 332 -30.21 51.17 14.90
CA VAL A 332 -31.54 50.98 15.48
C VAL A 332 -31.46 50.39 16.88
N ILE A 333 -30.64 49.36 17.07
CA ILE A 333 -30.46 48.69 18.37
C ILE A 333 -29.76 49.63 19.38
N ALA A 334 -28.81 50.45 18.93
CA ALA A 334 -28.13 51.42 19.78
C ALA A 334 -29.06 52.58 20.22
N GLY A 335 -29.95 53.04 19.33
CA GLY A 335 -30.91 54.11 19.61
C GLY A 335 -32.03 53.73 20.60
N HIS A 336 -32.34 52.43 20.72
CA HIS A 336 -33.49 51.95 21.49
C HIS A 336 -33.10 50.97 22.62
N ARG A 337 -31.89 51.12 23.19
CA ARG A 337 -31.30 50.18 24.15
C ARG A 337 -32.17 49.80 25.36
N GLY A 338 -33.10 50.66 25.79
CA GLY A 338 -34.02 50.35 26.89
C GLY A 338 -35.14 49.38 26.52
N TRP A 339 -35.41 49.19 25.23
CA TRP A 339 -36.59 48.53 24.70
C TRP A 339 -36.25 47.24 23.93
N ILE A 340 -35.03 47.12 23.42
CA ILE A 340 -34.58 45.93 22.67
C ILE A 340 -34.35 44.73 23.61
N GLY A 341 -34.74 43.53 23.18
CA GLY A 341 -34.56 42.25 23.88
C GLY A 341 -33.18 41.60 23.69
N ALA A 342 -32.95 40.46 24.35
CA ALA A 342 -31.69 39.73 24.28
C ALA A 342 -31.44 39.09 22.90
N ASP A 343 -32.51 38.64 22.22
CA ASP A 343 -32.41 37.91 20.96
C ASP A 343 -31.89 38.78 19.81
N ALA A 344 -32.42 40.01 19.67
CA ALA A 344 -31.94 40.97 18.66
C ALA A 344 -30.45 41.31 18.85
N ARG A 345 -30.02 41.52 20.10
CA ARG A 345 -28.60 41.80 20.43
C ARG A 345 -27.70 40.60 20.16
N THR A 346 -28.20 39.38 20.42
CA THR A 346 -27.46 38.15 20.14
C THR A 346 -27.26 37.97 18.64
N ARG A 347 -28.30 38.20 17.82
CA ARG A 347 -28.18 38.15 16.35
C ARG A 347 -27.25 39.22 15.79
N LEU A 348 -27.28 40.44 16.34
CA LEU A 348 -26.33 41.49 15.97
C LEU A 348 -24.89 41.09 16.30
N ALA A 349 -24.62 40.60 17.51
CA ALA A 349 -23.28 40.18 17.92
C ALA A 349 -22.74 39.04 17.04
N GLU A 350 -23.58 38.08 16.67
CA GLU A 350 -23.20 37.01 15.75
C GLU A 350 -22.93 37.53 14.33
N SER A 351 -23.73 38.48 13.84
CA SER A 351 -23.49 39.15 12.56
C SER A 351 -22.15 39.87 12.52
N GLU A 352 -21.80 40.58 13.60
CA GLU A 352 -20.51 41.26 13.75
C GLU A 352 -19.36 40.26 13.80
N ARG A 353 -19.54 39.13 14.49
CA ARG A 353 -18.55 38.05 14.54
C ARG A 353 -18.27 37.50 13.14
N VAL A 354 -19.30 37.15 12.37
CA VAL A 354 -19.14 36.63 10.99
C VAL A 354 -18.48 37.67 10.08
N ARG A 355 -18.74 38.97 10.29
CA ARG A 355 -18.10 40.04 9.52
C ARG A 355 -16.61 40.17 9.80
N VAL A 356 -16.19 40.03 11.06
CA VAL A 356 -14.78 39.99 11.46
C VAL A 356 -14.10 38.71 10.93
N ASP A 357 -14.81 37.57 10.95
CA ASP A 357 -14.30 36.33 10.39
C ASP A 357 -14.11 36.44 8.86
N LEU A 358 -14.94 37.22 8.15
CA LEU A 358 -14.76 37.52 6.73
C LEU A 358 -13.49 38.34 6.46
N ASP A 359 -13.19 39.36 7.27
CA ASP A 359 -11.94 40.12 7.16
C ASP A 359 -10.73 39.21 7.42
N ARG A 360 -10.82 38.34 8.43
CA ARG A 360 -9.76 37.38 8.73
C ARG A 360 -9.56 36.39 7.59
N PHE A 361 -10.64 35.90 6.99
CA PHE A 361 -10.61 34.98 5.86
C PHE A 361 -9.94 35.61 4.64
N LEU A 362 -10.24 36.88 4.36
CA LEU A 362 -9.62 37.62 3.25
C LEU A 362 -8.20 38.13 3.56
N GLY A 363 -7.79 38.10 4.83
CA GLY A 363 -6.47 38.59 5.30
C GLY A 363 -6.33 40.12 5.27
N THR A 364 -7.34 40.83 4.80
CA THR A 364 -7.43 42.29 4.69
C THR A 364 -8.88 42.73 4.92
N PRO A 365 -9.12 44.01 5.29
CA PRO A 365 -10.48 44.50 5.42
C PRO A 365 -11.27 44.32 4.12
N ALA A 366 -12.39 43.60 4.19
CA ALA A 366 -13.24 43.26 3.06
C ALA A 366 -13.82 44.51 2.38
N ALA A 367 -13.93 45.62 3.12
CA ALA A 367 -14.40 46.91 2.62
C ALA A 367 -13.38 47.63 1.71
N THR A 368 -12.10 47.23 1.74
CA THR A 368 -11.03 47.85 0.95
C THR A 368 -10.29 46.87 0.05
N VAL A 369 -10.73 45.61 0.00
CA VAL A 369 -10.10 44.59 -0.84
C VAL A 369 -10.45 44.86 -2.31
N SER A 370 -9.44 45.02 -3.16
CA SER A 370 -9.65 45.27 -4.60
C SER A 370 -9.58 43.99 -5.43
N VAL A 371 -8.96 42.93 -4.91
CA VAL A 371 -8.79 41.64 -5.58
C VAL A 371 -9.10 40.52 -4.60
N ILE A 372 -10.06 39.66 -4.96
CA ILE A 372 -10.35 38.41 -4.26
C ILE A 372 -9.98 37.26 -5.21
N GLY A 373 -9.08 36.38 -4.76
CA GLY A 373 -8.66 35.20 -5.51
C GLY A 373 -9.86 34.32 -5.88
N GLU A 374 -9.85 33.75 -7.07
CA GLU A 374 -10.97 32.97 -7.64
C GLU A 374 -11.48 31.89 -6.66
N ASP A 375 -10.57 31.16 -6.02
CA ASP A 375 -10.88 30.12 -5.05
C ASP A 375 -11.56 30.63 -3.76
N HIS A 376 -11.44 31.92 -3.46
CA HIS A 376 -12.01 32.53 -2.26
C HIS A 376 -13.34 33.26 -2.51
N ARG A 377 -13.70 33.55 -3.78
CA ARG A 377 -14.86 34.39 -4.13
C ARG A 377 -16.18 33.80 -3.66
N GLU A 378 -16.38 32.49 -3.86
CA GLU A 378 -17.61 31.81 -3.44
C GLU A 378 -17.78 31.84 -1.92
N GLN A 379 -16.74 31.46 -1.19
CA GLN A 379 -16.77 31.46 0.27
C GLN A 379 -16.94 32.88 0.85
N ALA A 380 -16.25 33.88 0.28
CA ALA A 380 -16.39 35.27 0.68
C ALA A 380 -17.83 35.78 0.48
N MET A 381 -18.45 35.45 -0.66
CA MET A 381 -19.82 35.82 -0.97
C MET A 381 -20.84 35.13 -0.04
N LEU A 382 -20.63 33.86 0.31
CA LEU A 382 -21.46 33.14 1.28
C LEU A 382 -21.37 33.77 2.68
N MET A 383 -20.16 34.11 3.12
CA MET A 383 -19.95 34.79 4.40
C MET A 383 -20.60 36.17 4.43
N ALA A 384 -20.45 36.97 3.37
CA ALA A 384 -21.11 38.27 3.24
C ALA A 384 -22.63 38.16 3.30
N ARG A 385 -23.23 37.23 2.54
CA ARG A 385 -24.68 36.96 2.60
C ARG A 385 -25.14 36.54 3.99
N ARG A 386 -24.32 35.77 4.72
CA ARG A 386 -24.63 35.37 6.11
C ARG A 386 -24.61 36.55 7.06
N VAL A 387 -23.69 37.50 6.91
CA VAL A 387 -23.69 38.77 7.67
C VAL A 387 -24.98 39.54 7.39
N ALA A 388 -25.33 39.76 6.12
CA ALA A 388 -26.56 40.46 5.75
C ALA A 388 -27.81 39.80 6.37
N HIS A 389 -27.91 38.47 6.27
CA HIS A 389 -29.04 37.72 6.83
C HIS A 389 -29.18 37.89 8.35
N LEU A 390 -28.09 37.74 9.12
CA LEU A 390 -28.11 37.91 10.57
C LEU A 390 -28.42 39.35 10.99
N ALA A 391 -27.92 40.34 10.25
CA ALA A 391 -28.23 41.75 10.47
C ALA A 391 -29.73 42.05 10.23
N ALA A 392 -30.32 41.50 9.16
CA ALA A 392 -31.73 41.64 8.88
C ALA A 392 -32.62 40.99 9.97
N GLU A 393 -32.25 39.79 10.46
CA GLU A 393 -32.95 39.15 11.57
C GLU A 393 -32.87 39.98 12.86
N ALA A 394 -31.69 40.54 13.16
CA ALA A 394 -31.49 41.41 14.32
C ALA A 394 -32.38 42.66 14.24
N LEU A 395 -32.47 43.28 13.06
CA LEU A 395 -33.31 44.44 12.82
C LEU A 395 -34.80 44.12 12.95
N GLN A 396 -35.27 42.99 12.42
CA GLN A 396 -36.67 42.56 12.55
C GLN A 396 -37.07 42.26 13.99
N LEU A 397 -36.20 41.62 14.77
CA LEU A 397 -36.40 41.41 16.20
C LEU A 397 -36.46 42.75 16.94
N ALA A 398 -35.50 43.64 16.67
CA ALA A 398 -35.46 44.95 17.30
C ALA A 398 -36.72 45.79 17.00
N GLN A 399 -37.22 45.74 15.77
CA GLN A 399 -38.44 46.46 15.39
C GLN A 399 -39.66 45.92 16.13
N ARG A 400 -39.80 44.59 16.25
CA ARG A 400 -40.87 43.98 17.04
C ARG A 400 -40.81 44.39 18.52
N ASP A 401 -39.61 44.43 19.09
CA ASP A 401 -39.41 44.86 20.47
C ASP A 401 -39.84 46.34 20.65
N ILE A 402 -39.44 47.23 19.75
CA ILE A 402 -39.85 48.64 19.75
C ILE A 402 -41.38 48.77 19.65
N ASP A 403 -42.00 48.08 18.69
CA ASP A 403 -43.43 48.17 18.46
C ASP A 403 -44.24 47.61 19.63
N SER A 404 -43.77 46.54 20.27
CA SER A 404 -44.39 45.95 21.47
C SER A 404 -44.39 46.89 22.68
N SER A 405 -43.55 47.92 22.63
CA SER A 405 -43.26 48.77 23.75
C SER A 405 -43.83 50.19 23.63
N ARG A 406 -44.41 50.53 22.47
CA ARG A 406 -45.23 51.73 22.35
C ARG A 406 -46.46 51.61 23.25
N PRO A 407 -46.78 52.62 24.08
CA PRO A 407 -48.02 52.64 24.84
C PRO A 407 -49.22 52.50 23.89
N GLN A 408 -50.06 51.51 24.12
CA GLN A 408 -51.35 51.41 23.46
C GLN A 408 -52.24 52.51 24.03
N ASP A 409 -52.46 53.57 23.25
CA ASP A 409 -53.24 54.73 23.67
C ASP A 409 -54.66 54.30 24.10
N PRO A 410 -55.04 54.39 25.39
CA PRO A 410 -56.37 54.06 25.87
C PRO A 410 -57.30 55.26 25.61
N GLY A 411 -57.60 55.50 24.33
CA GLY A 411 -58.26 56.71 23.88
C GLY A 411 -59.14 56.58 22.63
N GLN A 412 -59.77 55.41 22.40
CA GLN A 412 -60.84 55.31 21.39
C GLN A 412 -61.92 54.32 21.84
N TRP A 413 -62.78 54.80 22.76
CA TRP A 413 -64.09 54.21 23.05
C TRP A 413 -65.17 54.93 22.21
N GLY A 414 -66.07 54.16 21.60
CA GLY A 414 -67.48 54.53 21.45
C GLY A 414 -67.97 54.98 20.07
N GLY A 415 -69.08 54.38 19.63
CA GLY A 415 -70.11 55.08 18.87
C GLY A 415 -70.46 54.52 17.49
N ASP A 416 -71.56 53.79 17.47
CA ASP A 416 -72.56 53.56 16.41
C ASP A 416 -72.42 54.29 15.06
N GLY A 417 -72.83 53.62 13.97
CA GLY A 417 -73.41 54.34 12.85
C GLY A 417 -73.34 53.66 11.49
N TRP A 418 -74.46 53.05 11.11
CA TRP A 418 -74.84 52.78 9.73
C TRP A 418 -74.76 54.03 8.84
N GLY A 419 -74.49 53.86 7.54
CA GLY A 419 -75.06 54.74 6.51
C GLY A 419 -74.07 55.41 5.53
N GLY A 420 -74.09 54.88 4.31
CA GLY A 420 -74.15 55.60 3.03
C GLY A 420 -73.59 57.03 2.87
N GLY A 421 -72.68 57.15 1.90
CA GLY A 421 -72.89 58.05 0.75
C GLY A 421 -72.34 59.48 0.84
N GLY A 422 -71.52 59.83 -0.16
CA GLY A 422 -71.69 61.11 -0.87
C GLY A 422 -70.70 62.25 -0.59
N ARG A 423 -69.72 62.36 -1.50
CA ARG A 423 -69.22 63.57 -2.20
C ARG A 423 -68.73 64.81 -1.42
N ARG A 424 -67.49 65.17 -1.80
CA ARG A 424 -66.93 66.52 -2.11
C ARG A 424 -66.81 67.54 -0.96
N SER A 425 -65.56 67.91 -0.66
CA SER A 425 -64.93 69.18 -1.08
C SER A 425 -63.98 69.73 -0.02
N GLY A 426 -62.72 69.97 -0.43
CA GLY A 426 -62.00 71.20 -0.06
C GLY A 426 -61.02 71.17 1.11
N GLY A 427 -59.73 71.10 0.77
CA GLY A 427 -58.77 72.13 1.19
C GLY A 427 -57.74 71.78 2.27
N GLY A 428 -56.46 71.72 1.86
CA GLY A 428 -55.33 72.22 2.64
C GLY A 428 -54.33 71.19 3.18
N ASP A 429 -53.17 71.09 2.52
CA ASP A 429 -51.79 71.16 3.05
C ASP A 429 -51.47 70.47 4.40
N MET A 430 -50.42 69.65 4.60
CA MET A 430 -49.07 69.57 4.03
C MET A 430 -48.41 68.27 4.56
N MET A 431 -47.53 67.64 3.75
CA MET A 431 -46.25 66.95 4.09
C MET A 431 -46.05 66.36 5.51
N GLY A 432 -45.67 65.10 5.76
CA GLY A 432 -45.05 64.03 4.96
C GLY A 432 -44.81 62.82 5.89
N GLY A 433 -44.35 61.64 5.51
CA GLY A 433 -43.84 61.12 4.25
C GLY A 433 -43.32 59.70 4.53
N ILE A 434 -44.19 58.71 4.34
CA ILE A 434 -43.98 57.32 3.88
C ILE A 434 -42.51 56.83 3.87
N LEU A 435 -42.17 55.91 4.78
CA LEU A 435 -41.03 54.99 4.67
C LEU A 435 -41.51 53.55 4.89
N GLY A 436 -41.98 52.93 3.82
CA GLY A 436 -42.43 51.54 3.79
C GLY A 436 -42.43 51.04 2.34
N GLY A 437 -41.24 50.82 1.80
CA GLY A 437 -41.02 50.36 0.43
C GLY A 437 -40.22 49.08 0.41
N LEU A 438 -40.90 47.96 0.65
CA LEU A 438 -40.41 46.61 0.45
C LEU A 438 -40.64 46.29 -1.04
N VAL A 439 -39.59 46.40 -1.87
CA VAL A 439 -39.65 45.88 -3.25
C VAL A 439 -39.03 44.49 -3.24
N ILE A 440 -39.94 43.52 -3.33
CA ILE A 440 -39.70 42.14 -3.74
C ILE A 440 -39.08 42.17 -5.14
N GLY A 441 -37.84 41.67 -5.24
CA GLY A 441 -37.13 41.46 -6.50
C GLY A 441 -36.62 40.02 -6.56
N SER A 442 -37.55 39.06 -6.65
CA SER A 442 -37.25 37.71 -7.11
C SER A 442 -38.34 37.27 -8.10
N ILE A 443 -37.89 36.63 -9.19
CA ILE A 443 -38.62 36.01 -10.31
C ILE A 443 -38.61 36.82 -11.63
N LEU A 444 -37.60 36.57 -12.48
CA LEU A 444 -37.72 36.17 -13.90
C LEU A 444 -36.38 36.34 -14.66
N ASP A 445 -35.58 35.27 -14.74
CA ASP A 445 -34.66 34.94 -15.86
C ASP A 445 -34.12 33.52 -15.58
N GLY A 446 -34.14 32.51 -16.45
CA GLY A 446 -34.64 32.39 -17.80
C GLY A 446 -35.08 30.94 -18.06
N ILE A 447 -36.06 30.82 -18.95
CA ILE A 447 -36.50 29.59 -19.62
C ILE A 447 -35.76 29.55 -20.96
N PHE A 448 -35.00 28.48 -21.20
CA PHE A 448 -34.58 27.92 -22.50
C PHE A 448 -34.51 28.87 -23.71
N ASP A 449 -33.30 29.30 -24.08
CA ASP A 449 -32.62 28.96 -25.35
C ASP A 449 -31.09 29.11 -25.16
#